data_AF-A0A966VFB6-F1
#
_entry.id   AF-A0A966VFB6-F1
#
_cell.length_a   1.000
_cell.length_b   1.000
_cell.length_c   1.000
_cell.angle_alpha   90.00
_cell.angle_beta   90.00
_cell.angle_gamma   90.00
#
_symmetry.space_group_name_H-M   'P 1'
#
loop_
_entity.id
_entity.type
_entity.pdbx_description
1 polymer ?
#
loop_
_entity_poly.entity_id
_entity_poly.type
_entity_poly.pdbx_seq_one_letter_code
_entity_poly.pdbx_strand_id
1 'polypeptide(L)'
;AGQNSLLEHHPIGAGSQSPAPVTATIDVRTVSLDEAHPEGADVVKIDVEGAECDVLLGCSADGRWSRTLFIVECHDTRPAVAEQLWRLGKRVELHRHPSPTAHPGHCWLIGRANQ
;
A
#
# COMPACT_ATOMS: atom_id res chain seq x y z
N ALA A 1 5.16 -12.83 -2.19
CA ALA A 1 4.99 -13.61 -0.95
C ALA A 1 4.32 -12.68 0.05
N GLY A 2 3.03 -12.87 0.33
CA GLY A 2 2.25 -11.98 1.20
C GLY A 2 2.30 -12.46 2.65
N GLN A 3 2.42 -11.53 3.59
CA GLN A 3 2.49 -11.78 5.03
C GLN A 3 1.07 -11.80 5.62
N ASN A 4 0.74 -12.86 6.37
CA ASN A 4 -0.59 -13.08 6.96
C ASN A 4 -0.44 -13.21 8.49
N SER A 5 -0.40 -12.10 9.23
CA SER A 5 -0.34 -12.14 10.69
C SER A 5 -1.70 -11.79 11.30
N LEU A 6 -2.24 -12.69 12.14
CA LEU A 6 -3.46 -12.52 12.93
C LEU A 6 -3.07 -12.25 14.40
N LEU A 7 -2.53 -11.08 14.73
CA LEU A 7 -2.19 -10.74 16.11
C LEU A 7 -3.44 -10.24 16.87
N GLU A 8 -3.66 -10.73 18.10
CA GLU A 8 -4.74 -10.27 19.01
C GLU A 8 -4.63 -8.79 19.38
N HIS A 9 -3.41 -8.24 19.38
CA HIS A 9 -3.14 -6.81 19.50
C HIS A 9 -2.15 -6.41 18.40
N HIS A 10 -2.61 -5.57 17.46
CA HIS A 10 -1.74 -4.86 16.53
C HIS A 10 -1.46 -3.49 17.13
N PRO A 11 -0.36 -3.30 17.88
CA PRO A 11 -0.05 -1.97 18.40
C PRO A 11 0.19 -1.02 17.22
N ILE A 12 -0.56 0.07 17.18
CA ILE A 12 -0.46 1.09 16.12
C ILE A 12 0.99 1.57 16.08
N GLY A 13 1.70 1.27 14.99
CA GLY A 13 3.10 1.65 14.80
C GLY A 13 4.11 1.01 15.76
N ALA A 14 3.76 -0.03 16.53
CA ALA A 14 4.74 -0.76 17.32
C ALA A 14 5.15 -2.05 16.62
N GLY A 15 6.35 -2.03 16.07
CA GLY A 15 7.00 -3.22 15.58
C GLY A 15 8.36 -2.79 15.11
N SER A 16 9.39 -3.42 15.64
CA SER A 16 10.73 -3.42 15.04
C SER A 16 10.76 -4.04 13.63
N GLN A 17 9.59 -4.13 12.96
CA GLN A 17 9.25 -4.95 11.79
C GLN A 17 9.85 -6.36 11.87
N SER A 18 10.12 -6.85 13.07
CA SER A 18 10.76 -8.13 13.25
C SER A 18 9.77 -9.21 12.86
N PRO A 19 10.17 -10.16 12.01
CA PRO A 19 9.30 -11.24 11.60
C PRO A 19 8.68 -11.92 12.82
N ALA A 20 7.35 -11.94 12.89
CA ALA A 20 6.67 -12.78 13.87
C ALA A 20 6.91 -14.26 13.51
N PRO A 21 7.05 -15.15 14.50
CA PRO A 21 7.17 -16.58 14.22
C PRO A 21 5.94 -17.07 13.44
N VAL A 22 6.18 -17.75 12.32
CA VAL A 22 5.11 -18.35 11.52
C VAL A 22 4.54 -19.55 12.28
N THR A 23 3.30 -19.45 12.71
CA THR A 23 2.60 -20.51 13.46
C THR A 23 1.74 -21.40 12.56
N ALA A 24 1.30 -20.89 11.40
CA ALA A 24 0.55 -21.63 10.39
C ALA A 24 0.70 -20.97 9.01
N THR A 25 0.46 -21.72 7.94
CA THR A 25 0.33 -21.21 6.57
C THR A 25 -1.08 -21.49 6.08
N ILE A 26 -1.70 -20.49 5.45
CA ILE A 26 -3.01 -20.62 4.81
C ILE A 26 -2.90 -20.15 3.35
N ASP A 27 -3.62 -20.82 2.48
CA ASP A 27 -3.76 -20.39 1.10
C ASP A 27 -4.79 -19.26 1.03
N VAL A 28 -4.39 -18.11 0.50
CA VAL A 28 -5.26 -16.97 0.27
C VAL A 28 -5.28 -16.70 -1.23
N ARG A 29 -6.48 -16.69 -1.81
CA ARG A 29 -6.64 -16.26 -3.20
C ARG A 29 -6.31 -14.77 -3.29
N THR A 30 -5.37 -14.43 -4.15
CA THR A 30 -5.07 -13.04 -4.52
C THR A 30 -5.72 -12.72 -5.86
N VAL A 31 -6.12 -11.46 -6.04
CA VAL A 31 -6.64 -10.89 -7.29
C VAL A 31 -5.99 -9.52 -7.50
N SER A 32 -5.88 -9.08 -8.75
CA SER A 32 -5.43 -7.72 -9.04
C SER A 32 -6.54 -6.71 -8.74
N LEU A 33 -6.17 -5.43 -8.56
CA LEU A 33 -7.17 -4.38 -8.45
C LEU A 33 -7.97 -4.21 -9.75
N ASP A 34 -7.36 -4.45 -10.91
CA ASP A 34 -8.08 -4.46 -12.19
C ASP A 34 -9.17 -5.54 -12.26
N GLU A 35 -8.94 -6.73 -11.70
CA GLU A 35 -9.91 -7.83 -11.64
C GLU A 35 -11.03 -7.50 -10.65
N ALA A 36 -10.68 -7.01 -9.46
CA ALA A 36 -11.65 -6.69 -8.41
C ALA A 36 -12.51 -5.46 -8.73
N HIS A 37 -11.94 -4.49 -9.45
CA HIS A 37 -12.56 -3.20 -9.74
C HIS A 37 -12.38 -2.83 -11.23
N PRO A 38 -13.18 -3.43 -12.12
CA PRO A 38 -13.06 -3.22 -13.57
C PRO A 38 -13.30 -1.78 -14.02
N GLU A 39 -14.07 -1.00 -13.26
CA GLU A 39 -14.37 0.40 -13.55
C GLU A 39 -13.45 1.38 -12.79
N GLY A 40 -12.49 0.86 -12.01
CA GLY A 40 -11.66 1.65 -11.10
C GLY A 40 -12.40 2.03 -9.82
N ALA A 41 -11.91 3.08 -9.16
CA ALA A 41 -12.48 3.62 -7.92
C ALA A 41 -12.17 5.11 -7.77
N ASP A 42 -12.99 5.85 -7.03
CA ASP A 42 -12.72 7.25 -6.72
C ASP A 42 -11.55 7.40 -5.73
N VAL A 43 -11.49 6.51 -4.73
CA VAL A 43 -10.49 6.50 -3.67
C VAL A 43 -10.04 5.07 -3.39
N VAL A 44 -8.74 4.87 -3.23
CA VAL A 44 -8.13 3.60 -2.82
C VAL A 44 -7.19 3.88 -1.65
N LYS A 45 -7.42 3.20 -0.52
CA LYS A 45 -6.52 3.19 0.64
C LYS A 45 -5.76 1.86 0.69
N ILE A 46 -4.44 1.92 0.72
CA ILE A 46 -3.54 0.76 0.80
C ILE A 46 -2.75 0.85 2.09
N ASP A 47 -2.76 -0.23 2.86
CA ASP A 47 -2.07 -0.37 4.14
C ASP A 47 -1.89 -1.85 4.37
N VAL A 48 -0.88 -2.38 3.68
CA VAL A 48 -0.49 -3.77 3.72
C VAL A 48 1.01 -3.78 3.94
N GLU A 49 1.42 -4.39 5.03
CA GLU A 49 2.82 -4.46 5.47
C GLU A 49 3.70 -5.08 4.37
N GLY A 50 4.54 -4.27 3.72
CA GLY A 50 5.59 -4.70 2.79
C GLY A 50 5.14 -5.14 1.38
N ALA A 51 3.84 -5.13 1.07
CA ALA A 51 3.29 -5.55 -0.23
C ALA A 51 2.54 -4.44 -0.98
N GLU A 52 2.72 -3.18 -0.59
CA GLU A 52 1.99 -2.05 -1.17
C GLU A 52 2.30 -1.87 -2.67
N CYS A 53 3.55 -2.11 -3.05
CA CYS A 53 3.98 -2.09 -4.44
C CYS A 53 3.26 -3.16 -5.27
N ASP A 54 3.11 -4.36 -4.72
CA ASP A 54 2.41 -5.47 -5.40
C ASP A 54 0.94 -5.15 -5.62
N VAL A 55 0.28 -4.47 -4.67
CA VAL A 55 -1.10 -3.99 -4.84
C VAL A 55 -1.19 -2.99 -5.99
N LEU A 56 -0.27 -2.02 -6.07
CA LEU A 56 -0.26 -1.02 -7.13
C LEU A 56 0.13 -1.61 -8.51
N LEU A 57 0.95 -2.67 -8.55
CA LEU A 57 1.24 -3.41 -9.78
C LEU A 57 -0.02 -4.07 -10.36
N GLY A 58 -1.01 -4.37 -9.52
CA GLY A 58 -2.32 -4.87 -9.94
C GLY A 58 -3.21 -3.82 -10.64
N CYS A 59 -2.76 -2.57 -10.79
CA CYS A 59 -3.45 -1.51 -11.54
C CYS A 59 -2.81 -1.29 -12.91
N SER A 60 -3.57 -1.45 -13.97
CA SER A 60 -3.13 -1.11 -15.34
C SER A 60 -2.96 0.41 -15.54
N ALA A 61 -2.02 0.80 -16.40
CA ALA A 61 -1.84 2.20 -16.79
C ALA A 61 -2.70 2.61 -18.01
N ASP A 62 -3.90 2.03 -18.12
CA ASP A 62 -4.83 2.20 -19.27
C ASP A 62 -5.76 3.43 -19.13
N GLY A 63 -5.59 4.22 -18.07
CA GLY A 63 -6.38 5.41 -17.78
C GLY A 63 -7.54 5.18 -16.81
N ARG A 64 -7.93 3.94 -16.51
CA ARG A 64 -8.99 3.60 -15.53
C ARG A 64 -8.75 4.23 -14.17
N TRP A 65 -7.51 4.15 -13.71
CA TRP A 65 -7.10 4.65 -12.41
C TRP A 65 -6.72 6.12 -12.42
N SER A 66 -6.80 6.82 -13.57
CA SER A 66 -6.26 8.18 -13.74
C SER A 66 -6.86 9.20 -12.76
N ARG A 67 -8.15 9.08 -12.45
CA ARG A 67 -8.88 9.98 -11.54
C ARG A 67 -8.83 9.57 -10.07
N THR A 68 -8.46 8.32 -9.78
CA THR A 68 -8.43 7.76 -8.42
C THR A 68 -7.49 8.54 -7.50
N LEU A 69 -7.93 8.83 -6.28
CA LEU A 69 -7.07 9.24 -5.18
C LEU A 69 -6.48 8.00 -4.51
N PHE A 70 -5.15 7.87 -4.53
CA PHE A 70 -4.46 6.81 -3.78
C PHE A 70 -3.95 7.38 -2.46
N ILE A 71 -4.19 6.65 -1.37
CA ILE A 71 -3.59 6.90 -0.05
C ILE A 71 -2.87 5.62 0.35
N VAL A 72 -1.55 5.65 0.37
CA VAL A 72 -0.73 4.46 0.62
C VAL A 72 0.10 4.67 1.87
N GLU A 73 -0.10 3.83 2.88
CA GLU A 73 0.81 3.70 4.02
C GLU A 73 1.97 2.80 3.63
N CYS A 74 3.16 3.39 3.55
CA CYS A 74 4.38 2.68 3.16
C CYS A 74 5.10 2.16 4.40
N HIS A 75 5.48 0.89 4.37
CA HIS A 75 6.30 0.23 5.38
C HIS A 75 7.69 -0.02 4.81
N ASP A 76 8.55 1.01 4.80
CA ASP A 76 9.88 1.00 4.17
C ASP A 76 9.87 0.83 2.63
N THR A 77 8.69 0.88 2.00
CA THR A 77 8.49 0.69 0.55
C THR A 77 8.37 1.99 -0.24
N ARG A 78 8.60 3.16 0.38
CA ARG A 78 8.33 4.49 -0.20
C ARG A 78 8.86 4.68 -1.63
N PRO A 79 10.14 4.39 -1.98
CA PRO A 79 10.64 4.63 -3.33
C PRO A 79 9.89 3.80 -4.39
N ALA A 80 9.61 2.53 -4.09
CA ALA A 80 8.90 1.63 -5.00
C ALA A 80 7.43 2.04 -5.17
N VAL A 81 6.76 2.41 -4.07
CA VAL A 81 5.38 2.93 -4.12
C VAL A 81 5.30 4.21 -4.95
N ALA A 82 6.25 5.14 -4.77
CA ALA A 82 6.29 6.38 -5.55
C ALA A 82 6.44 6.10 -7.06
N GLU A 83 7.31 5.16 -7.44
CA GLU A 83 7.49 4.74 -8.84
C GLU A 83 6.18 4.20 -9.45
N GLN A 84 5.46 3.37 -8.71
CA GLN A 84 4.17 2.84 -9.19
C GLN A 84 3.10 3.92 -9.30
N LEU A 85 3.04 4.86 -8.36
CA LEU A 85 2.12 6.00 -8.47
C LEU A 85 2.45 6.88 -9.68
N TRP A 86 3.74 7.12 -9.96
CA TRP A 86 4.15 7.84 -11.18
C TRP A 86 3.80 7.07 -12.45
N ARG A 87 3.97 5.75 -12.47
CA ARG A 87 3.53 4.88 -13.59
C ARG A 87 2.04 5.03 -13.86
N LEU A 88 1.22 5.20 -12.83
CA LEU A 88 -0.21 5.47 -12.92
C LEU A 88 -0.56 6.93 -13.24
N GLY A 89 0.43 7.75 -13.59
CA GLY A 89 0.25 9.15 -13.95
C GLY A 89 -0.11 10.06 -12.78
N LYS A 90 0.27 9.69 -11.55
CA LYS A 90 -0.06 10.46 -10.34
C LYS A 90 0.98 11.50 -10.00
N ARG A 91 0.51 12.62 -9.46
CA ARG A 91 1.32 13.50 -8.62
C ARG A 91 1.40 12.90 -7.22
N VAL A 92 2.61 12.78 -6.70
CA VAL A 92 2.87 12.12 -5.41
C VAL A 92 3.21 13.15 -4.33
N GLU A 93 2.44 13.14 -3.26
CA GLU A 93 2.64 13.96 -2.05
C GLU A 93 3.11 13.07 -0.90
N LEU A 94 4.21 13.43 -0.24
CA LEU A 94 4.72 12.73 0.94
C LEU A 94 4.18 13.36 2.21
N HIS A 95 3.55 12.55 3.05
CA HIS A 95 3.13 12.90 4.40
C HIS A 95 3.88 12.04 5.40
N ARG A 96 4.58 12.67 6.34
CA ARG A 96 5.26 11.96 7.43
C ARG A 96 4.23 11.41 8.41
N HIS A 97 4.52 10.24 8.97
CA HIS A 97 3.66 9.67 10.01
C HIS A 97 3.59 10.61 11.23
N PRO A 98 2.39 10.92 11.77
CA PRO A 98 2.23 11.92 12.83
C PRO A 98 2.67 11.42 14.21
N SER A 99 2.70 10.11 14.42
CA SER A 99 3.19 9.53 15.67
C SER A 99 4.70 9.65 15.76
N PRO A 100 5.25 10.24 16.84
CA PRO A 100 6.70 10.32 17.06
C PRO A 100 7.33 8.95 17.37
N THR A 101 6.51 7.93 17.63
CA THR A 101 6.97 6.57 17.95
C THR A 101 6.89 5.61 16.77
N ALA A 102 6.37 6.06 15.61
CA ALA A 102 6.29 5.22 14.44
C ALA A 102 7.69 4.86 13.90
N HIS A 103 7.78 3.70 13.27
CA HIS A 103 9.01 3.27 12.60
C HIS A 103 9.43 4.33 11.55
N PRO A 104 10.72 4.69 11.43
CA PRO A 104 11.17 5.76 10.53
C PRO A 104 10.84 5.55 9.05
N GLY A 105 10.65 4.29 8.64
CA GLY A 105 10.22 3.91 7.31
C GLY A 105 8.73 4.13 7.03
N HIS A 106 7.92 4.39 8.06
CA HIS A 106 6.48 4.61 7.91
C HIS A 106 6.18 6.02 7.42
N CYS A 107 5.46 6.11 6.32
CA CYS A 107 4.96 7.36 5.79
C CYS A 107 3.71 7.12 4.94
N TRP A 108 2.96 8.19 4.66
CA TRP A 108 1.89 8.14 3.67
C TRP A 108 2.34 8.79 2.37
N LEU A 109 2.12 8.09 1.26
CA LEU A 109 2.15 8.68 -0.07
C LEU A 109 0.71 8.89 -0.56
N ILE A 110 0.40 10.14 -0.93
CA ILE A 110 -0.88 10.50 -1.53
C ILE A 110 -0.67 10.68 -3.04
N GLY A 111 -1.26 9.79 -3.84
CA GLY A 111 -1.25 9.85 -5.30
C GLY A 111 -2.49 10.55 -5.82
N ARG A 112 -2.36 11.78 -6.33
CA ARG A 112 -3.44 12.57 -6.92
C ARG A 112 -3.40 12.52 -8.44
N ALA A 113 -4.55 12.67 -9.07
CA ALA A 113 -4.63 12.90 -10.52
C ALA A 113 -3.85 14.17 -10.89
N ASN A 114 -3.15 14.15 -12.02
CA ASN A 114 -2.65 15.37 -12.65
C ASN A 114 -3.87 16.18 -13.14
N GLN A 115 -3.93 17.45 -12.74
CA GLN A 115 -4.97 18.38 -13.22
C GLN A 115 -4.82 18.65 -14.71
#